data_AF-A0AAJ1YGD4-F1
#
_entry.id   AF-A0AAJ1YGD4-F1
#
_cell.length_a   1.000
_cell.length_b   1.000
_cell.length_c   1.000
_cell.angle_alpha   90.00
_cell.angle_beta   90.00
_cell.angle_gamma   90.00
#
_symmetry.space_group_name_H-M   'P 1'
#
loop_
_entity.id
_entity.type
_entity.pdbx_description
1 polymer ?
#
loop_
_entity_poly.entity_id
_entity_poly.type
_entity_poly.pdbx_seq_one_letter_code
_entity_poly.pdbx_strand_id
1 'polypeptide(L)'
;MNKLPSMTLAALLVTASASAAVSEQTWGDWFGNTGGMEFALNSMNKAGEQLTISCGDHQMVVTYQQIQENYSATSVEGLKDVYLMINGKKYGLDNDRPLRGDAIPAQQAFDALKQSGPKDKIAFTSLQSGESKPFSARGLAQALKDVSWQDCLDQP
;
A
#
# COMPACT_ATOMS: atom_id res chain seq x y z
N MET A 1 30.84 -66.57 11.02
CA MET A 1 29.53 -65.92 10.79
C MET A 1 29.66 -64.47 11.23
N ASN A 2 29.65 -63.57 10.25
CA ASN A 2 30.08 -62.17 10.35
C ASN A 2 29.08 -61.30 11.12
N LYS A 3 29.57 -60.38 11.96
CA LYS A 3 28.78 -59.28 12.52
C LYS A 3 29.21 -57.97 11.85
N LEU A 4 28.36 -57.39 11.01
CA LEU A 4 28.54 -56.02 10.52
C LEU A 4 27.98 -55.04 11.56
N PRO A 5 28.65 -53.90 11.83
CA PRO A 5 28.04 -52.82 12.58
C PRO A 5 27.23 -51.92 11.63
N SER A 6 25.96 -51.68 11.97
CA SER A 6 25.12 -50.70 11.29
C SER A 6 25.62 -49.29 11.59
N MET A 7 26.00 -48.56 10.54
CA MET A 7 26.36 -47.14 10.60
C MET A 7 25.13 -46.30 10.26
N THR A 8 24.54 -45.65 11.26
CA THR A 8 23.38 -44.76 11.08
C THR A 8 23.88 -43.39 10.60
N LEU A 9 23.59 -43.05 9.35
CA LEU A 9 23.91 -41.75 8.75
C LEU A 9 22.82 -40.73 9.13
N ALA A 10 23.11 -39.84 10.08
CA ALA A 10 22.22 -38.73 10.43
C ALA A 10 22.42 -37.57 9.44
N ALA A 11 21.55 -37.46 8.45
CA ALA A 11 21.51 -36.30 7.55
C ALA A 11 20.83 -35.12 8.27
N LEU A 12 21.61 -34.16 8.76
CA LEU A 12 21.11 -32.87 9.22
C LEU A 12 20.75 -32.01 8.00
N LEU A 13 19.48 -32.04 7.61
CA LEU A 13 18.90 -31.08 6.67
C LEU A 13 18.77 -29.73 7.39
N VAL A 14 19.74 -28.84 7.19
CA VAL A 14 19.60 -27.44 7.60
C VAL A 14 18.65 -26.79 6.61
N THR A 15 17.37 -26.73 6.96
CA THR A 15 16.39 -25.92 6.21
C THR A 15 16.75 -24.46 6.42
N ALA A 16 17.44 -23.87 5.44
CA ALA A 16 17.55 -22.42 5.36
C ALA A 16 16.14 -21.89 5.04
N SER A 17 15.45 -21.35 6.04
CA SER A 17 14.28 -20.52 5.82
C SER A 17 14.75 -19.29 5.05
N ALA A 18 14.45 -19.23 3.76
CA ALA A 18 14.61 -18.02 2.97
C ALA A 18 13.57 -17.00 3.48
N SER A 19 13.94 -16.19 4.47
CA SER A 19 13.22 -14.95 4.74
C SER A 19 13.51 -14.00 3.57
N ALA A 20 12.50 -13.72 2.76
CA ALA A 20 12.58 -12.67 1.77
C ALA A 20 12.73 -11.34 2.52
N ALA A 21 13.97 -10.88 2.68
CA ALA A 21 14.24 -9.55 3.21
C ALA A 21 13.84 -8.54 2.13
N VAL A 22 12.58 -8.10 2.15
CA VAL A 22 12.14 -6.98 1.33
C VAL A 22 12.85 -5.74 1.89
N SER A 23 13.80 -5.21 1.11
CA SER A 23 14.49 -3.97 1.48
C SER A 23 13.50 -2.82 1.34
N GLU A 24 13.17 -2.20 2.48
CA GLU A 24 12.32 -1.02 2.52
C GLU A 24 13.02 0.13 1.77
N GLN A 25 12.37 0.60 0.71
CA GLN A 25 12.88 1.66 -0.16
C GLN A 25 12.29 3.01 0.28
N THR A 26 12.98 4.10 -0.05
CA THR A 26 12.53 5.46 0.30
C THR A 26 12.57 6.39 -0.91
N TRP A 27 11.56 7.26 -1.01
CA TRP A 27 11.38 8.25 -2.06
C TRP A 27 10.84 9.55 -1.45
N GLY A 28 11.72 10.44 -1.04
CA GLY A 28 11.32 11.69 -0.40
C GLY A 28 10.61 11.43 0.93
N ASP A 29 9.32 11.77 1.02
CA ASP A 29 8.50 11.60 2.22
C ASP A 29 7.71 10.26 2.21
N TRP A 30 8.00 9.38 1.25
CA TRP A 30 7.38 8.07 1.08
C TRP A 30 8.38 6.94 1.29
N PHE A 31 7.92 5.82 1.84
CA PHE A 31 8.75 4.65 2.10
C PHE A 31 7.93 3.35 1.99
N GLY A 32 8.58 2.24 1.69
CA GLY A 32 7.93 0.93 1.60
C GLY A 32 8.45 0.09 0.44
N ASN A 33 7.57 -0.71 -0.15
CA ASN A 33 7.89 -1.58 -1.27
C ASN A 33 6.88 -1.37 -2.41
N THR A 34 7.40 -1.36 -3.64
CA THR A 34 6.60 -1.17 -4.86
C THR A 34 6.72 -2.33 -5.84
N GLY A 35 7.39 -3.42 -5.46
CA GLY A 35 7.62 -4.57 -6.32
C GLY A 35 7.22 -5.91 -5.71
N GLY A 36 7.00 -6.90 -6.56
CA GLY A 36 6.68 -8.28 -6.15
C GLY A 36 5.23 -8.44 -5.69
N MET A 37 5.02 -9.30 -4.69
CA MET A 37 3.72 -9.62 -4.09
C MET A 37 3.31 -8.67 -2.95
N GLU A 38 4.14 -7.66 -2.65
CA GLU A 38 3.98 -6.79 -1.48
C GLU A 38 4.12 -5.33 -1.91
N PHE A 39 3.11 -4.79 -2.60
CA PHE A 39 3.03 -3.35 -2.87
C PHE A 39 2.39 -2.64 -1.68
N ALA A 40 3.19 -1.86 -0.95
CA ALA A 40 2.74 -0.99 0.14
C ALA A 40 3.64 0.24 0.24
N LEU A 41 3.06 1.42 0.07
CA LEU A 41 3.72 2.71 0.21
C LEU A 41 3.13 3.47 1.38
N ASN A 42 4.00 3.95 2.26
CA ASN A 42 3.64 4.63 3.49
C ASN A 42 4.17 6.07 3.48
N SER A 43 3.47 6.96 4.16
CA SER A 43 3.94 8.31 4.45
C SER A 43 3.45 8.75 5.83
N MET A 44 4.29 9.50 6.54
CA MET A 44 3.97 10.11 7.83
C MET A 44 3.81 11.62 7.65
N ASN A 45 2.73 12.18 8.20
CA ASN A 45 2.58 13.63 8.26
C ASN A 45 3.09 14.21 9.60
N LYS A 46 3.10 15.53 9.69
CA LYS A 46 3.59 16.25 10.89
C LYS A 46 2.70 16.09 12.13
N ALA A 47 1.48 15.59 11.98
CA ALA A 47 0.56 15.34 13.08
C ALA A 47 0.73 13.94 13.69
N GLY A 48 1.67 13.12 13.18
CA GLY A 48 1.85 11.75 13.64
C GLY A 48 0.79 10.79 13.07
N GLU A 49 0.20 11.14 11.93
CA GLU A 49 -0.73 10.30 11.19
C GLU A 49 0.05 9.57 10.08
N GLN A 50 -0.38 8.35 9.76
CA GLN A 50 0.16 7.55 8.67
C GLN A 50 -0.87 7.38 7.56
N LEU A 51 -0.41 7.48 6.32
CA LEU A 51 -1.17 7.10 5.13
C LEU A 51 -0.44 5.96 4.45
N THR A 52 -1.13 4.86 4.20
CA THR A 52 -0.63 3.70 3.47
C THR A 52 -1.47 3.51 2.21
N ILE A 53 -0.80 3.34 1.07
CA ILE A 53 -1.39 2.96 -0.21
C ILE A 53 -0.85 1.57 -0.53
N SER A 54 -1.72 0.58 -0.58
CA SER A 54 -1.36 -0.81 -0.87
C SER A 54 -2.21 -1.38 -1.98
N CYS A 55 -1.73 -2.48 -2.55
CA CYS A 55 -2.41 -3.24 -3.58
C CYS A 55 -2.30 -4.71 -3.21
N GLY A 56 -3.43 -5.41 -3.29
CA GLY A 56 -3.63 -6.78 -2.83
C GLY A 56 -5.09 -7.16 -3.01
N ASP A 57 -5.40 -8.47 -3.09
CA ASP A 57 -6.76 -8.96 -3.30
C ASP A 57 -7.45 -8.33 -4.54
N HIS A 58 -6.68 -8.12 -5.63
CA HIS A 58 -7.14 -7.48 -6.87
C HIS A 58 -7.65 -6.04 -6.74
N GLN A 59 -7.23 -5.29 -5.71
CA GLN A 59 -7.72 -3.94 -5.45
C GLN A 59 -6.64 -3.01 -4.89
N MET A 60 -6.86 -1.71 -5.00
CA MET A 60 -6.09 -0.70 -4.26
C MET A 60 -6.80 -0.39 -2.94
N VAL A 61 -6.03 -0.40 -1.85
CA VAL A 61 -6.49 -0.05 -0.50
C VAL A 61 -5.71 1.14 0.01
N VAL A 62 -6.44 2.11 0.57
CA VAL A 62 -5.85 3.25 1.28
C VAL A 62 -6.18 3.12 2.74
N THR A 63 -5.16 3.07 3.57
CA THR A 63 -5.28 3.00 5.03
C THR A 63 -4.79 4.29 5.65
N TYR A 64 -5.61 4.88 6.51
CA TYR A 64 -5.30 6.04 7.33
C TYR A 64 -5.21 5.63 8.79
N GLN A 65 -4.15 6.07 9.48
CA GLN A 65 -3.93 5.75 10.89
C GLN A 65 -3.56 7.00 11.70
N GLN A 66 -4.13 7.12 12.89
CA GLN A 66 -3.68 8.08 13.91
C GLN A 66 -2.95 7.30 14.99
N ILE A 67 -1.62 7.28 14.90
CA ILE A 67 -0.78 6.39 15.71
C ILE A 67 -0.99 6.64 17.22
N GLN A 68 -1.09 7.91 17.63
CA GLN A 68 -1.27 8.26 19.04
C GLN A 68 -2.65 7.88 19.59
N GLU A 69 -3.66 7.82 18.74
CA GLU A 69 -5.05 7.53 19.13
C GLU A 69 -5.41 6.05 18.91
N ASN A 70 -4.45 5.24 18.42
CA ASN A 70 -4.66 3.85 18.03
C ASN A 70 -5.90 3.67 17.13
N TYR A 71 -6.14 4.65 16.26
CA TYR A 71 -7.25 4.66 15.30
C TYR A 71 -6.73 4.29 13.92
N SER A 72 -7.51 3.48 13.20
CA SER A 72 -7.23 3.05 11.84
C SER A 72 -8.52 3.01 11.02
N ALA A 73 -8.41 3.38 9.75
CA ALA A 73 -9.49 3.48 8.79
C ALA A 73 -8.98 2.97 7.45
N THR A 74 -9.76 2.12 6.76
CA THR A 74 -9.39 1.59 5.44
C THR A 74 -10.44 2.00 4.41
N SER A 75 -10.04 2.13 3.14
CA SER A 75 -10.96 2.51 2.06
C SER A 75 -11.99 1.44 1.71
N VAL A 76 -11.86 0.23 2.26
CA VAL A 76 -12.69 -0.93 1.91
C VAL A 76 -13.56 -1.44 3.06
N GLU A 77 -13.37 -0.93 4.29
CA GLU A 77 -14.12 -1.42 5.46
C GLU A 77 -14.95 -0.33 6.13
N GLY A 78 -16.28 -0.49 6.09
CA GLY A 78 -17.23 0.14 7.04
C GLY A 78 -17.33 1.67 7.01
N LEU A 79 -16.49 2.37 6.24
CA LEU A 79 -16.48 3.81 6.11
C LEU A 79 -17.39 4.28 4.97
N LYS A 80 -17.99 5.46 5.14
CA LYS A 80 -18.86 6.07 4.14
C LYS A 80 -18.15 7.27 3.56
N ASP A 81 -18.39 7.54 2.28
CA ASP A 81 -17.89 8.74 1.63
C ASP A 81 -16.37 8.86 1.79
N VAL A 82 -15.64 7.79 1.43
CA VAL A 82 -14.18 7.73 1.56
C VAL A 82 -13.51 8.26 0.31
N TYR A 83 -12.59 9.21 0.48
CA TYR A 83 -11.88 9.84 -0.62
C TYR A 83 -10.43 10.15 -0.30
N LEU A 84 -9.62 10.26 -1.35
CA LEU A 84 -8.37 10.98 -1.31
C LEU A 84 -8.58 12.39 -1.87
N MET A 85 -8.19 13.39 -1.09
CA MET A 85 -8.05 14.77 -1.54
C MET A 85 -6.62 14.95 -2.02
N ILE A 86 -6.42 15.14 -3.33
CA ILE A 86 -5.11 15.39 -3.94
C ILE A 86 -5.11 16.80 -4.48
N ASN A 87 -4.32 17.67 -3.85
CA ASN A 87 -4.24 19.10 -4.15
C ASN A 87 -5.63 19.79 -4.20
N GLY A 88 -6.50 19.44 -3.25
CA GLY A 88 -7.86 19.98 -3.13
C GLY A 88 -8.90 19.35 -4.07
N LYS A 89 -8.52 18.44 -4.96
CA LYS A 89 -9.46 17.67 -5.79
C LYS A 89 -9.79 16.33 -5.12
N LYS A 90 -11.07 15.98 -5.14
CA LYS A 90 -11.64 14.78 -4.54
C LYS A 90 -11.57 13.59 -5.50
N TYR A 91 -11.05 12.46 -5.02
CA TYR A 91 -10.95 11.19 -5.75
C TYR A 91 -11.59 10.06 -4.94
N GLY A 92 -12.56 9.36 -5.53
CA GLY A 92 -13.18 8.19 -4.91
C GLY A 92 -12.23 7.00 -4.85
N LEU A 93 -12.42 6.12 -3.86
CA LEU A 93 -11.56 4.96 -3.63
C LEU A 93 -12.28 3.63 -3.85
N ASP A 94 -13.50 3.66 -4.39
CA ASP A 94 -14.21 2.45 -4.78
C ASP A 94 -13.47 1.73 -5.91
N ASN A 95 -13.24 0.42 -5.73
CA ASN A 95 -12.57 -0.44 -6.71
C ASN A 95 -13.55 -1.01 -7.74
N ASP A 96 -14.86 -0.87 -7.50
CA ASP A 96 -15.90 -1.28 -8.42
C ASP A 96 -16.18 -0.24 -9.50
N ARG A 97 -16.69 -0.73 -10.63
CA ARG A 97 -17.14 0.14 -11.72
C ARG A 97 -18.60 0.57 -11.47
N PRO A 98 -18.91 1.87 -11.38
CA PRO A 98 -20.27 2.34 -11.13
C PRO A 98 -21.26 1.93 -12.23
N LEU A 99 -20.88 2.08 -13.50
CA LEU A 99 -21.66 1.67 -14.68
C LEU A 99 -20.74 1.10 -15.78
N ARG A 100 -21.28 0.24 -16.65
CA ARG A 100 -20.51 -0.28 -17.81
C ARG A 100 -20.00 0.87 -18.68
N GLY A 101 -18.69 0.93 -18.87
CA GLY A 101 -18.01 1.99 -19.64
C GLY A 101 -17.35 3.06 -18.78
N ASP A 102 -17.75 3.22 -17.52
CA ASP A 102 -17.15 4.21 -16.63
C ASP A 102 -15.75 3.81 -16.17
N ALA A 103 -14.94 4.79 -15.79
CA ALA A 103 -13.66 4.57 -15.14
C ALA A 103 -13.87 4.13 -13.68
N ILE A 104 -12.97 3.28 -13.19
CA ILE A 104 -12.96 2.84 -11.79
C ILE A 104 -12.45 4.03 -10.93
N PRO A 105 -13.18 4.46 -9.88
CA PRO A 105 -12.75 5.57 -9.03
C PRO A 105 -11.35 5.39 -8.44
N ALA A 106 -11.06 4.22 -7.87
CA ALA A 106 -9.74 3.88 -7.34
C ALA A 106 -8.63 3.99 -8.40
N GLN A 107 -8.90 3.61 -9.65
CA GLN A 107 -7.95 3.78 -10.77
C GLN A 107 -7.67 5.26 -11.05
N GLN A 108 -8.71 6.11 -11.04
CA GLN A 108 -8.52 7.56 -11.22
C GLN A 108 -7.71 8.18 -10.06
N ALA A 109 -7.93 7.71 -8.83
CA ALA A 109 -7.15 8.11 -7.68
C ALA A 109 -5.67 7.69 -7.84
N PHE A 110 -5.42 6.44 -8.26
CA PHE A 110 -4.09 5.91 -8.54
C PHE A 110 -3.36 6.76 -9.61
N ASP A 111 -4.02 7.05 -10.72
CA ASP A 111 -3.45 7.88 -11.79
C ASP A 111 -3.11 9.29 -11.31
N ALA A 112 -3.95 9.87 -10.44
CA ALA A 112 -3.69 11.17 -9.84
C ALA A 112 -2.52 11.15 -8.83
N LEU A 113 -2.37 10.07 -8.05
CA LEU A 113 -1.22 9.87 -7.18
C LEU A 113 0.07 9.80 -7.98
N LYS A 114 0.07 9.07 -9.11
CA LYS A 114 1.21 9.00 -10.04
C LYS A 114 1.60 10.35 -10.65
N GLN A 115 0.62 11.22 -10.88
CA GLN A 115 0.82 12.53 -11.49
C GLN A 115 1.12 13.63 -10.47
N SER A 116 1.08 13.33 -9.18
CA SER A 116 1.27 14.32 -8.12
C SER A 116 2.68 14.94 -8.14
N GLY A 117 2.73 16.26 -8.00
CA GLY A 117 3.96 17.02 -7.90
C GLY A 117 4.53 17.04 -6.48
N PRO A 118 5.84 17.36 -6.31
CA PRO A 118 6.49 17.32 -5.00
C PRO A 118 6.00 18.38 -3.99
N LYS A 119 5.14 19.31 -4.43
CA LYS A 119 4.51 20.34 -3.60
C LYS A 119 3.04 20.03 -3.31
N ASP A 120 2.47 19.00 -3.95
CA ASP A 120 1.08 18.64 -3.76
C ASP A 120 0.87 18.06 -2.37
N LYS A 121 -0.38 18.19 -1.93
CA LYS A 121 -0.84 17.75 -0.62
C LYS A 121 -1.86 16.64 -0.82
N ILE A 122 -1.76 15.62 0.00
CA ILE A 122 -2.70 14.49 0.01
C ILE A 122 -3.39 14.47 1.36
N ALA A 123 -4.70 14.23 1.39
CA ALA A 123 -5.43 13.99 2.63
C ALA A 123 -6.43 12.85 2.43
N PHE A 124 -6.49 11.95 3.39
CA PHE A 124 -7.59 11.01 3.54
C PHE A 124 -8.79 11.72 4.16
N THR A 125 -9.98 11.43 3.66
CA THR A 125 -11.23 11.92 4.26
C THR A 125 -12.31 10.85 4.20
N SER A 126 -13.11 10.78 5.26
CA SER A 126 -14.36 10.02 5.30
C SER A 126 -15.42 10.79 6.08
N LEU A 127 -16.69 10.38 5.98
CA LEU A 127 -17.75 10.96 6.79
C LEU A 127 -17.49 10.79 8.29
N GLN A 128 -16.90 9.65 8.69
CA GLN A 128 -16.68 9.30 10.09
C GLN A 128 -15.40 9.89 10.68
N SER A 129 -14.30 9.89 9.93
CA SER A 129 -12.99 10.36 10.41
C SER A 129 -12.77 11.86 10.21
N GLY A 130 -13.60 12.52 9.39
CA GLY A 130 -13.28 13.85 8.87
C GLY A 130 -12.06 13.82 7.94
N GLU A 131 -11.51 15.00 7.64
CA GLU A 131 -10.29 15.16 6.84
C GLU A 131 -9.04 15.11 7.73
N SER A 132 -8.09 14.24 7.36
CA SER A 132 -6.77 14.14 7.98
C SER A 132 -5.92 15.40 7.79
N LYS A 133 -4.83 15.53 8.55
CA LYS A 133 -3.82 16.55 8.26
C LYS A 133 -3.08 16.21 6.96
N PRO A 134 -2.59 17.21 6.22
CA PRO A 134 -2.05 16.97 4.89
C PRO A 134 -0.74 16.20 4.93
N PHE A 135 -0.67 15.13 4.13
CA PHE A 135 0.52 14.38 3.75
C PHE A 135 1.22 15.08 2.57
N SER A 136 2.53 14.88 2.48
CA SER A 136 3.36 15.42 1.40
C SER A 136 3.40 14.45 0.23
N ALA A 137 3.20 14.94 -1.00
CA ALA A 137 3.39 14.13 -2.20
C ALA A 137 4.86 14.03 -2.67
N ARG A 138 5.82 14.59 -1.91
CA ARG A 138 7.23 14.61 -2.30
C ARG A 138 7.80 13.21 -2.44
N GLY A 139 8.12 12.84 -3.68
CA GLY A 139 8.70 11.53 -4.03
C GLY A 139 7.67 10.46 -4.41
N LEU A 140 6.36 10.73 -4.27
CA LEU A 140 5.31 9.77 -4.60
C LEU A 140 5.31 9.35 -6.07
N ALA A 141 5.38 10.32 -6.99
CA ALA A 141 5.45 10.03 -8.42
C ALA A 141 6.68 9.18 -8.79
N GLN A 142 7.80 9.35 -8.07
CA GLN A 142 9.00 8.54 -8.26
C GLN A 142 8.82 7.12 -7.72
N ALA A 143 8.18 6.96 -6.57
CA ALA A 143 7.86 5.65 -5.99
C ALA A 143 6.96 4.82 -6.93
N LEU A 144 5.97 5.48 -7.54
CA LEU A 144 4.98 4.83 -8.42
C LEU A 144 5.38 4.77 -9.90
N LYS A 145 6.60 5.20 -10.27
CA LYS A 145 6.96 5.41 -11.69
C LYS A 145 6.79 4.15 -12.55
N ASP A 146 7.15 2.99 -12.00
CA ASP A 146 7.13 1.69 -12.67
C ASP A 146 5.91 0.85 -12.27
N VAL A 147 4.99 1.38 -11.46
CA VAL A 147 3.79 0.68 -10.99
C VAL A 147 2.59 1.15 -11.77
N SER A 148 1.82 0.22 -12.32
CA SER A 148 0.59 0.45 -13.05
C SER A 148 -0.63 0.02 -12.22
N TRP A 149 -1.81 0.46 -12.63
CA TRP A 149 -3.06 -0.04 -12.05
C TRP A 149 -3.20 -1.56 -12.20
N GLN A 150 -2.72 -2.11 -13.31
CA GLN A 150 -2.76 -3.55 -13.57
C GLN A 150 -1.98 -4.33 -12.52
N ASP A 151 -0.86 -3.79 -12.02
CA ASP A 151 -0.09 -4.43 -10.96
C ASP A 151 -0.90 -4.60 -9.67
N CYS A 152 -1.92 -3.78 -9.44
CA CYS A 152 -2.84 -3.92 -8.30
C CYS A 152 -3.92 -4.98 -8.53
N LEU A 153 -4.35 -5.15 -9.78
CA LEU A 153 -5.30 -6.19 -10.16
C LEU A 153 -4.64 -7.57 -10.23
N ASP A 154 -3.34 -7.62 -10.52
CA ASP A 154 -2.59 -8.86 -10.66
C ASP A 154 -2.07 -9.40 -9.32
N GLN A 155 -2.17 -8.62 -8.23
CA GLN A 155 -1.86 -9.12 -6.89
C GLN A 155 -2.85 -10.20 -6.47
N PRO A 156 -2.35 -11.30 -5.88
CA PRO A 156 -3.20 -12.36 -5.32
C PRO A 156 -3.97 -11.90 -4.08
#